data_AF-A0A8T6RB41-F1
#
_entry.id   AF-A0A8T6RB41-F1
#
_cell.length_a   1.000
_cell.length_b   1.000
_cell.length_c   1.000
_cell.angle_alpha   90.00
_cell.angle_beta   90.00
_cell.angle_gamma   90.00
#
_symmetry.space_group_name_H-M   'P 1'
#
loop_
_entity.id
_entity.type
_entity.pdbx_description
1 polymer ?
#
loop_
_entity_poly.entity_id
_entity_poly.type
_entity_poly.pdbx_seq_one_letter_code
_entity_poly.pdbx_strand_id
1 'polypeptide(L)'
;MPEGDSVYRLARRLDRQLTGHVVVRSQLRHPRLATADLAGREVLDHETHGKHLLTRFGPLGDEDGSDAGLTLHSHLRMDGEWSVTRPGRRLPGRIMHEVRLVLGLDDDRTVWGLRLHDLDLVRT
;
A
#
# COMPACT_ATOMS: atom_id res chain seq x y z
N MET A 1 17.05 11.02 0.30
CA MET A 1 15.58 11.09 0.44
C MET A 1 14.99 11.24 -0.95
N PRO A 2 13.99 10.44 -1.38
CA PRO A 2 13.30 10.69 -2.64
C PRO A 2 12.78 12.13 -2.64
N GLU A 3 13.16 12.89 -3.64
CA GLU A 3 12.62 14.23 -3.90
C GLU A 3 11.14 14.13 -4.29
N GLY A 4 10.40 15.24 -4.25
CA GLY A 4 8.96 15.26 -4.59
C GLY A 4 8.65 14.61 -5.93
N ASP A 5 9.47 14.87 -6.95
CA ASP A 5 9.37 14.25 -8.28
C ASP A 5 9.49 12.73 -8.25
N SER A 6 10.30 12.19 -7.34
CA SER A 6 10.47 10.73 -7.20
C SER A 6 9.23 10.08 -6.59
N VAL A 7 8.61 10.73 -5.60
CA VAL A 7 7.36 10.25 -4.99
C VAL A 7 6.21 10.37 -5.98
N TYR A 8 6.14 11.47 -6.74
CA TYR A 8 5.15 11.64 -7.81
C TYR A 8 5.27 10.55 -8.89
N ARG A 9 6.48 10.28 -9.39
CA ARG A 9 6.71 9.19 -10.36
C ARG A 9 6.32 7.83 -9.79
N LEU A 10 6.61 7.59 -8.50
CA LEU A 10 6.19 6.36 -7.84
C LEU A 10 4.67 6.25 -7.81
N ALA A 11 3.96 7.31 -7.40
CA ALA A 11 2.50 7.33 -7.35
C ALA A 11 1.89 6.98 -8.71
N ARG A 12 2.35 7.64 -9.79
CA ARG A 12 1.89 7.33 -11.15
C ARG A 12 2.19 5.89 -11.58
N ARG A 13 3.31 5.30 -11.12
CA ARG A 13 3.67 3.90 -11.39
C ARG A 13 2.79 2.92 -10.63
N LEU A 14 2.39 3.27 -9.41
CA LEU A 14 1.49 2.46 -8.60
C LEU A 14 0.06 2.53 -9.13
N ASP A 15 -0.45 3.73 -9.47
CA ASP A 15 -1.79 3.88 -10.10
C ASP A 15 -1.96 2.96 -11.31
N ARG A 16 -1.02 3.01 -12.25
CA ARG A 16 -1.08 2.17 -13.46
C ARG A 16 -1.11 0.67 -13.17
N GLN A 17 -0.62 0.24 -12.01
CA GLN A 17 -0.57 -1.16 -11.64
C GLN A 17 -1.69 -1.59 -10.72
N LEU A 18 -2.16 -0.71 -9.84
CA LEU A 18 -2.93 -1.09 -8.66
C LEU A 18 -4.35 -0.55 -8.66
N THR A 19 -4.61 0.60 -9.28
CA THR A 19 -5.95 1.20 -9.28
C THR A 19 -6.97 0.24 -9.90
N GLY A 20 -8.12 0.10 -9.25
CA GLY A 20 -9.20 -0.80 -9.67
C GLY A 20 -9.08 -2.23 -9.16
N HIS A 21 -7.95 -2.59 -8.52
CA HIS A 21 -7.77 -3.93 -7.95
C HIS A 21 -8.21 -3.98 -6.49
N VAL A 22 -8.86 -5.08 -6.13
CA VAL A 22 -9.28 -5.36 -4.75
C VAL A 22 -8.13 -6.01 -3.99
N VAL A 23 -7.87 -5.52 -2.78
CA VAL A 23 -6.98 -6.20 -1.84
C VAL A 23 -7.72 -7.41 -1.29
N VAL A 24 -7.17 -8.62 -1.48
CA VAL A 24 -7.76 -9.88 -0.97
C VAL A 24 -7.09 -10.37 0.31
N ARG A 25 -5.93 -9.81 0.64
CA ARG A 25 -5.21 -10.07 1.89
C ARG A 25 -4.29 -8.91 2.21
N SER A 26 -4.13 -8.58 3.48
CA SER A 26 -3.21 -7.54 3.92
C SER A 26 -2.36 -8.00 5.11
N GLN A 27 -1.15 -7.45 5.23
CA GLN A 27 -0.31 -7.59 6.42
C GLN A 27 0.50 -6.31 6.62
N LEU A 28 0.25 -5.61 7.73
CA LEU A 28 0.99 -4.42 8.14
C LEU A 28 1.90 -4.76 9.32
N ARG A 29 3.21 -4.71 9.10
CA ARG A 29 4.24 -4.99 10.12
C ARG A 29 4.71 -3.71 10.78
N HIS A 30 3.74 -2.89 11.18
CA HIS A 30 3.95 -1.67 11.95
C HIS A 30 3.15 -1.80 13.25
N PRO A 31 3.74 -1.56 14.45
CA PRO A 31 3.07 -1.85 15.73
C PRO A 31 1.67 -1.23 15.88
N ARG A 32 1.49 0.00 15.37
CA ARG A 32 0.19 0.70 15.45
C ARG A 32 -0.87 0.16 14.49
N LEU A 33 -0.47 -0.62 13.49
CA LEU A 33 -1.33 -1.09 12.41
C LEU A 33 -1.41 -2.63 12.35
N ALA A 34 -0.88 -3.32 13.36
CA ALA A 34 -0.74 -4.78 13.36
C ALA A 34 -2.09 -5.53 13.24
N THR A 35 -3.19 -4.90 13.68
CA THR A 35 -4.55 -5.42 13.60
C THR A 35 -5.39 -4.79 12.48
N ALA A 36 -4.81 -3.85 11.72
CA ALA A 36 -5.51 -3.26 10.59
C ALA A 36 -5.61 -4.28 9.45
N ASP A 37 -6.78 -4.35 8.82
CA ASP A 37 -7.00 -5.14 7.62
C ASP A 37 -7.55 -4.26 6.50
N LEU A 38 -6.95 -4.40 5.33
CA LEU A 38 -7.34 -3.72 4.10
C LEU A 38 -8.01 -4.67 3.10
N ALA A 39 -8.17 -5.95 3.43
CA ALA A 39 -8.86 -6.91 2.59
C ALA A 39 -10.32 -6.48 2.31
N GLY A 40 -10.81 -6.78 1.11
CA GLY A 40 -12.13 -6.38 0.62
C GLY A 40 -12.21 -4.94 0.10
N ARG A 41 -11.12 -4.17 0.16
CA ARG A 41 -11.10 -2.78 -0.31
C ARG A 41 -10.41 -2.64 -1.66
N GLU A 42 -11.02 -1.90 -2.57
CA GLU A 42 -10.45 -1.51 -3.85
C GLU A 42 -9.40 -0.41 -3.68
N VAL A 43 -8.28 -0.50 -4.38
CA VAL A 43 -7.32 0.61 -4.49
C VAL A 43 -7.87 1.65 -5.47
N LEU A 44 -8.13 2.86 -4.99
CA LEU A 44 -8.74 3.93 -5.79
C LEU A 44 -7.67 4.75 -6.52
N ASP A 45 -6.71 5.31 -5.77
CA ASP A 45 -5.67 6.18 -6.33
C ASP A 45 -4.43 6.25 -5.42
N HIS A 46 -3.38 6.86 -5.97
CA HIS A 46 -2.16 7.24 -5.27
C HIS A 46 -1.90 8.73 -5.50
N GLU A 47 -2.14 9.53 -4.47
CA GLU A 47 -1.82 10.96 -4.48
C GLU A 47 -0.50 11.26 -3.76
N THR A 48 0.04 12.44 -4.05
CA THR A 48 1.24 12.93 -3.38
C THR A 48 1.02 14.29 -2.76
N HIS A 49 1.48 14.44 -1.52
CA HIS A 49 1.56 15.75 -0.85
C HIS A 49 3.01 16.02 -0.49
N GLY A 50 3.72 16.75 -1.36
CA GLY A 50 5.17 16.93 -1.26
C GLY A 50 5.90 15.59 -1.30
N LYS A 51 6.51 15.21 -0.18
CA LYS A 51 7.27 13.96 -0.02
C LYS A 51 6.45 12.76 0.47
N HIS A 52 5.15 12.95 0.65
CA HIS A 52 4.24 11.95 1.18
C HIS A 52 3.47 11.28 0.05
N LEU A 53 3.28 9.97 0.17
CA LEU A 53 2.43 9.16 -0.71
C LEU A 53 1.16 8.79 0.07
N LEU A 54 0.00 9.02 -0.55
CA LEU A 54 -1.31 8.68 -0.03
C LEU A 54 -1.91 7.62 -0.94
N THR A 55 -2.13 6.41 -0.43
CA THR A 55 -2.83 5.35 -1.16
C THR A 55 -4.26 5.27 -0.65
N ARG A 56 -5.23 5.58 -1.50
CA ARG A 56 -6.65 5.57 -1.13
C ARG A 56 -7.27 4.21 -1.43
N PHE A 57 -8.08 3.77 -0.49
CA PHE A 57 -8.87 2.56 -0.56
C PHE A 57 -10.35 2.89 -0.44
N GLY A 58 -11.15 2.19 -1.23
CA GLY A 58 -12.60 2.28 -1.17
C GLY A 58 -13.16 1.86 0.18
N PRO A 59 -14.47 2.10 0.39
CA PRO A 59 -15.20 1.52 1.51
C PRO A 59 -15.09 -0.01 1.49
N LEU A 60 -15.24 -0.65 2.64
CA LEU A 60 -15.31 -2.10 2.70
C LEU A 60 -16.65 -2.56 2.11
N GLY A 61 -16.62 -3.40 1.08
CA GLY A 61 -17.83 -4.00 0.52
C GLY A 61 -18.25 -5.23 1.32
N ASP A 62 -19.22 -5.08 2.25
CA ASP A 62 -20.44 -5.89 2.37
C ASP A 62 -21.16 -5.75 3.74
N GLU A 63 -22.47 -6.05 3.67
CA GLU A 63 -23.58 -6.12 4.65
C GLU A 63 -24.10 -4.84 5.35
N ASP A 64 -23.27 -4.00 5.99
CA ASP A 64 -23.82 -2.87 6.80
C ASP A 64 -23.65 -1.48 6.16
N GLY A 65 -22.98 -1.38 5.00
CA GLY A 65 -22.83 -0.12 4.24
C GLY A 65 -22.14 1.02 5.00
N SER A 66 -21.54 0.76 6.16
CA SER A 66 -21.13 1.77 7.14
C SER A 66 -19.62 1.98 7.26
N ASP A 67 -18.80 1.24 6.52
CA ASP A 67 -17.34 1.37 6.63
C ASP A 67 -16.80 2.38 5.61
N ALA A 68 -16.26 3.49 6.13
CA ALA A 68 -15.72 4.59 5.35
C ALA A 68 -14.49 4.17 4.52
N GLY A 69 -14.09 5.02 3.57
CA GLY A 69 -12.83 4.83 2.86
C GLY A 69 -11.64 4.91 3.81
N LEU A 70 -10.49 4.40 3.36
CA LEU A 70 -9.24 4.49 4.12
C LEU A 70 -8.13 5.08 3.25
N THR A 71 -7.27 5.88 3.86
CA THR A 71 -6.04 6.36 3.23
C THR A 71 -4.85 5.82 4.01
N LEU A 72 -4.01 5.04 3.33
CA LEU A 72 -2.70 4.66 3.84
C LEU A 72 -1.69 5.75 3.48
N HIS A 73 -1.21 6.45 4.51
CA HIS A 73 -0.16 7.44 4.39
C HIS A 73 1.19 6.76 4.55
N SER A 74 2.07 6.91 3.56
CA SER A 74 3.45 6.45 3.65
C SER A 74 4.45 7.55 3.29
N HIS A 75 5.58 7.54 3.99
CA HIS A 75 6.70 8.44 3.69
C HIS A 75 7.99 7.63 3.56
N LEU A 76 8.58 7.69 2.35
CA LEU A 76 9.68 6.82 1.96
C LEU A 76 11.02 7.15 2.63
N ARG A 77 11.12 8.29 3.32
CA ARG A 77 12.37 8.79 3.91
C ARG A 77 13.55 8.72 2.95
N MET A 78 14.56 7.87 3.15
CA MET A 78 15.73 7.78 2.26
C MET A 78 15.78 6.50 1.45
N ASP A 79 15.18 5.45 1.98
CA ASP A 79 15.38 4.07 1.58
C ASP A 79 14.07 3.30 1.40
N GLY A 80 12.91 3.90 1.73
CA GLY A 80 11.61 3.27 1.57
C GLY A 80 11.29 2.96 0.12
N GLU A 81 10.66 1.81 -0.13
CA GLU A 81 10.41 1.31 -1.46
C GLU A 81 9.06 0.60 -1.55
N TRP A 82 8.44 0.70 -2.73
CA TRP A 82 7.30 -0.11 -3.12
C TRP A 82 7.65 -1.00 -4.30
N SER A 83 7.30 -2.27 -4.20
CA SER A 83 7.55 -3.28 -5.23
C SER A 83 6.27 -4.09 -5.49
N VAL A 84 6.07 -4.53 -6.73
CA VAL A 84 4.94 -5.38 -7.13
C VAL A 84 5.49 -6.62 -7.81
N THR A 85 5.12 -7.80 -7.31
CA THR A 85 5.50 -9.08 -7.89
C THR A 85 4.33 -9.72 -8.62
N ARG A 86 4.63 -10.33 -9.77
CA ARG A 86 3.68 -11.15 -10.54
C ARG A 86 3.18 -12.35 -9.72
N PRO A 87 2.06 -12.97 -10.11
CA PRO A 87 1.58 -14.21 -9.50
C PRO A 87 2.67 -15.26 -9.36
N GLY A 88 2.72 -15.93 -8.20
CA GLY A 88 3.71 -16.96 -7.87
C GLY A 88 5.15 -16.44 -7.64
N ARG A 89 5.44 -15.14 -7.84
CA ARG A 89 6.76 -14.55 -7.58
C ARG A 89 6.81 -13.93 -6.19
N ARG A 90 7.98 -14.01 -5.56
CA ARG A 90 8.27 -13.42 -4.25
C ARG A 90 9.55 -12.60 -4.30
N LEU A 91 9.71 -11.71 -3.33
CA LEU A 91 10.97 -11.02 -3.10
C LEU A 91 12.06 -12.02 -2.68
N PRO A 92 13.35 -11.74 -2.99
CA PRO A 92 14.46 -12.51 -2.45
C PRO A 92 14.40 -12.62 -0.92
N GLY A 93 14.65 -13.82 -0.38
CA GLY A 93 14.56 -14.09 1.07
C GLY A 93 15.35 -13.10 1.93
N ARG A 94 16.54 -12.68 1.44
CA ARG A 94 17.41 -11.71 2.12
C ARG A 94 16.76 -10.36 2.45
N ILE A 95 15.74 -9.91 1.70
CA ILE A 95 15.04 -8.62 1.96
C ILE A 95 13.67 -8.79 2.59
N MET A 96 13.24 -10.02 2.86
CA MET A 96 11.93 -10.28 3.49
C MET A 96 11.82 -9.63 4.88
N HIS A 97 12.93 -9.50 5.61
CA HIS A 97 12.98 -8.85 6.92
C HIS A 97 12.75 -7.32 6.86
N GLU A 98 12.92 -6.73 5.68
CA GLU A 98 12.73 -5.29 5.44
C GLU A 98 11.27 -4.94 5.09
N VAL A 99 10.45 -5.96 4.81
CA VAL A 99 9.03 -5.79 4.47
C VAL A 99 8.28 -5.22 5.68
N ARG A 100 7.48 -4.18 5.42
CA ARG A 100 6.59 -3.51 6.37
C ARG A 100 5.13 -3.57 5.95
N LEU A 101 4.85 -3.76 4.68
CA LEU A 101 3.51 -3.89 4.12
C LEU A 101 3.48 -5.04 3.11
N VAL A 102 2.45 -5.87 3.16
CA VAL A 102 2.10 -6.83 2.11
C VAL A 102 0.64 -6.66 1.76
N LEU A 103 0.33 -6.48 0.48
CA LEU A 103 -1.03 -6.54 -0.05
C LEU A 103 -1.07 -7.62 -1.13
N GLY A 104 -1.97 -8.58 -1.01
CA GLY A 104 -2.32 -9.45 -2.14
C GLY A 104 -3.52 -8.87 -2.87
N LEU A 105 -3.47 -8.87 -4.19
CA LEU A 105 -4.54 -8.38 -5.05
C LEU A 105 -5.39 -9.54 -5.59
N ASP A 106 -6.57 -9.21 -6.07
CA ASP A 106 -7.53 -10.10 -6.73
C ASP A 106 -7.00 -10.82 -7.97
N ASP A 107 -5.91 -10.34 -8.57
CA ASP A 107 -5.24 -10.95 -9.71
C ASP A 107 -3.94 -11.70 -9.35
N ASP A 108 -3.82 -12.13 -8.10
CA ASP A 108 -2.70 -12.86 -7.51
C ASP A 108 -1.35 -12.11 -7.45
N ARG A 109 -1.29 -10.85 -7.89
CA ARG A 109 -0.11 -10.01 -7.64
C ARG A 109 0.04 -9.73 -6.16
N THR A 110 1.28 -9.48 -5.76
CA THR A 110 1.60 -9.04 -4.39
C THR A 110 2.35 -7.73 -4.41
N VAL A 111 1.83 -6.75 -3.68
CA VAL A 111 2.47 -5.46 -3.41
C VAL A 111 3.24 -5.56 -2.10
N TRP A 112 4.44 -5.01 -2.11
CA TRP A 112 5.37 -5.02 -0.98
C TRP A 112 5.80 -3.59 -0.69
N GLY A 113 5.59 -3.15 0.54
CA GLY A 113 6.25 -1.96 1.08
C GLY A 113 7.48 -2.38 1.88
N LEU A 114 8.66 -1.97 1.45
CA LEU A 114 9.93 -2.24 2.12
C LEU A 114 10.41 -0.97 2.83
N ARG A 115 10.92 -1.13 4.06
CA ARG A 115 11.53 -0.03 4.84
C ARG A 115 10.61 1.21 4.92
N LEU A 116 9.29 0.98 4.98
CA LEU A 116 8.30 2.04 5.19
C LEU A 116 8.30 2.42 6.67
N HIS A 117 9.16 3.39 7.02
CA HIS A 117 9.40 3.80 8.40
C HIS A 117 8.24 4.58 9.00
N ASP A 118 7.58 5.41 8.19
CA ASP A 118 6.38 6.14 8.59
C ASP A 118 5.20 5.58 7.80
N LEU A 119 4.26 4.97 8.52
CA LEU A 119 3.05 4.39 7.98
C LEU A 119 1.89 4.72 8.92
N ASP A 120 0.84 5.32 8.37
CA ASP A 120 -0.37 5.64 9.11
C ASP A 120 -1.62 5.32 8.27
N LEU A 121 -2.74 5.07 8.95
CA LEU A 121 -4.00 4.71 8.32
C LEU A 121 -5.11 5.61 8.86
N VAL A 122 -5.73 6.37 7.99
CA VAL A 122 -6.75 7.36 8.35
C VAL A 122 -8.05 7.11 7.59
N ARG A 123 -9.19 7.43 8.21
CA ARG A 123 -10.49 7.38 7.54
C ARG A 123 -10.61 8.50 6.51
N THR A 124 -11.29 8.21 5.41
CA THR A 124 -11.56 9.13 4.29
C THR A 124 -13.06 9.32 4.11
#